data_AF-A0A241VQU0-F1
#
_entry.id   AF-A0A241VQU0-F1
#
_cell.length_a   1.000
_cell.length_b   1.000
_cell.length_c   1.000
_cell.angle_alpha   90.00
_cell.angle_beta   90.00
_cell.angle_gamma   90.00
#
_symmetry.space_group_name_H-M   'P 1'
#
loop_
_entity.id
_entity.type
_entity.pdbx_description
1 polymer ?
#
loop_
_entity_poly.entity_id
_entity_poly.type
_entity_poly.pdbx_seq_one_letter_code
_entity_poly.pdbx_strand_id
1 'polypeptide(L)'
;MLIEFIQWITNLSDVANKSGFDTNIDIYENYFAKIDLDSKDYISQISFWENQNLYVAEILNIASGKTIYTQSGMYNGSSSFKDFFSVFLGILEIQIS
;
A
#
# COMPACT_ATOMS: atom_id res chain seq x y z
N MET A 1 10.28 10.66 5.97
CA MET A 1 9.52 9.38 6.04
C MET A 1 9.22 8.84 4.65
N LEU A 2 8.97 9.69 3.65
CA LEU A 2 8.69 9.28 2.27
C LEU A 2 9.79 8.37 1.68
N ILE A 3 11.07 8.61 1.95
CA ILE A 3 12.16 7.75 1.45
C ILE A 3 12.03 6.30 1.98
N GLU A 4 11.74 6.14 3.28
CA GLU A 4 11.52 4.82 3.89
C GLU A 4 10.26 4.16 3.32
N PHE A 5 9.21 4.94 3.08
CA PHE A 5 8.00 4.46 2.43
C PHE A 5 8.27 3.98 1.00
N ILE A 6 9.04 4.75 0.21
CA ILE A 6 9.45 4.39 -1.16
C ILE A 6 10.22 3.07 -1.17
N GLN A 7 11.20 2.91 -0.28
CA GLN A 7 11.95 1.66 -0.14
C GLN A 7 11.04 0.49 0.22
N TRP A 8 10.10 0.72 1.14
CA TRP A 8 9.15 -0.29 1.56
C TRP A 8 8.17 -0.71 0.45
N ILE A 9 7.56 0.23 -0.27
CA ILE A 9 6.65 -0.10 -1.39
C ILE A 9 7.38 -0.77 -2.55
N THR A 10 8.67 -0.47 -2.75
CA THR A 10 9.49 -1.15 -3.75
C THR A 10 9.66 -2.63 -3.40
N ASN A 11 9.98 -2.94 -2.15
CA ASN A 11 10.05 -4.33 -1.67
C ASN A 11 8.66 -5.02 -1.68
N LEU A 12 7.61 -4.31 -1.29
CA LEU A 12 6.24 -4.81 -1.35
C LEU A 12 5.85 -5.19 -2.79
N SER A 13 6.21 -4.36 -3.77
CA SER A 13 5.96 -4.66 -5.19
C SER A 13 6.61 -5.97 -5.63
N ASP A 14 7.88 -6.21 -5.28
CA ASP A 14 8.56 -7.46 -5.59
C ASP A 14 7.88 -8.70 -4.97
N VAL A 15 7.37 -8.56 -3.74
CA VAL A 15 6.63 -9.63 -3.04
C VAL A 15 5.25 -9.84 -3.65
N ALA A 16 4.51 -8.77 -3.89
CA ALA A 16 3.15 -8.83 -4.44
C ALA A 16 3.13 -9.42 -5.86
N ASN A 17 4.09 -9.04 -6.71
CA ASN A 17 4.28 -9.63 -8.04
C ASN A 17 4.47 -11.15 -7.97
N LYS A 18 5.23 -11.66 -6.99
CA LYS A 18 5.41 -13.11 -6.78
C LYS A 18 4.14 -13.79 -6.28
N SER A 19 3.25 -13.05 -5.63
CA SER A 19 1.93 -13.51 -5.18
C SER A 19 0.82 -13.36 -6.24
N GLY A 20 1.15 -12.94 -7.46
CA GLY A 20 0.20 -12.85 -8.58
C GLY A 20 -0.57 -11.53 -8.66
N PHE A 21 -0.07 -10.47 -8.02
CA PHE A 21 -0.54 -9.11 -8.27
C PHE A 21 0.23 -8.49 -9.44
N ASP A 22 -0.43 -7.63 -10.21
CA ASP A 22 0.21 -6.64 -11.06
C ASP A 22 0.40 -5.36 -10.23
N THR A 23 1.55 -4.72 -10.34
CA THR A 23 1.92 -3.59 -9.48
C THR A 23 2.40 -2.39 -10.28
N ASN A 24 1.96 -1.21 -9.87
CA ASN A 24 2.45 0.06 -10.39
C ASN A 24 2.91 0.95 -9.23
N ILE A 25 4.08 1.56 -9.37
CA ILE A 25 4.62 2.50 -8.38
C ILE A 25 4.74 3.87 -9.04
N ASP A 26 4.05 4.86 -8.47
CA ASP A 26 4.17 6.26 -8.85
C ASP A 26 4.97 7.00 -7.78
N ILE A 27 6.09 7.62 -8.17
CA ILE A 27 6.93 8.42 -7.28
C ILE A 27 7.01 9.84 -7.81
N TYR A 28 6.65 10.79 -6.95
CA TYR A 28 6.85 12.22 -7.17
C TYR A 28 7.81 12.70 -6.11
N GLU A 29 9.07 12.90 -6.51
CA GLU A 29 10.17 13.23 -5.60
C GLU A 29 9.80 14.38 -4.66
N ASN A 30 10.04 14.17 -3.36
CA ASN A 30 9.77 15.12 -2.28
C ASN A 30 8.29 15.51 -2.07
N TYR A 31 7.34 14.85 -2.74
CA TYR A 31 5.91 15.17 -2.60
C TYR A 31 5.09 13.96 -2.13
N PHE A 32 5.04 12.88 -2.92
CA PHE A 32 4.30 11.68 -2.55
C PHE A 32 4.82 10.44 -3.28
N ALA A 33 4.47 9.28 -2.76
CA ALA A 33 4.59 8.02 -3.48
C ALA A 33 3.31 7.19 -3.31
N LYS A 34 3.01 6.38 -4.31
CA LYS A 34 1.86 5.49 -4.34
C LYS A 34 2.27 4.13 -4.90
N ILE A 35 1.65 3.08 -4.38
CA ILE A 35 1.64 1.76 -5.01
C ILE A 35 0.20 1.35 -5.29
N ASP A 36 -0.04 0.89 -6.51
CA ASP A 36 -1.25 0.17 -6.92
C ASP A 36 -0.93 -1.34 -6.97
N LEU A 37 -1.87 -2.16 -6.51
CA LEU A 37 -1.77 -3.61 -6.40
C LEU A 37 -3.07 -4.23 -6.92
N ASP A 38 -3.01 -4.78 -8.12
CA ASP A 38 -4.17 -5.33 -8.84
C ASP A 38 -4.05 -6.85 -8.98
N SER A 39 -5.14 -7.56 -8.74
CA SER A 39 -5.23 -9.01 -8.95
C SER A 39 -6.58 -9.37 -9.56
N LYS A 40 -6.83 -10.66 -9.76
CA LYS A 40 -8.14 -11.15 -10.21
C LYS A 40 -9.29 -10.84 -9.21
N ASP A 41 -8.96 -10.70 -7.92
CA ASP A 41 -9.94 -10.59 -6.83
C ASP A 41 -10.05 -9.16 -6.29
N TYR A 42 -8.96 -8.38 -6.37
CA TYR A 42 -8.82 -7.08 -5.71
C TYR A 42 -8.19 -6.03 -6.62
N ILE A 43 -8.66 -4.79 -6.48
CA ILE A 43 -7.95 -3.56 -6.88
C ILE A 43 -7.61 -2.83 -5.59
N SER A 44 -6.35 -2.47 -5.38
CA SER A 44 -5.94 -1.86 -4.12
C SER A 44 -4.79 -0.88 -4.26
N GLN A 45 -4.67 0.03 -3.32
CA GLN A 45 -3.64 1.06 -3.36
C GLN A 45 -3.21 1.52 -1.96
N ILE A 46 -1.98 2.01 -1.87
CA ILE A 46 -1.48 2.79 -0.73
C ILE A 46 -0.80 4.05 -1.28
N SER A 47 -1.27 5.21 -0.84
CA SER A 47 -0.66 6.52 -1.12
C SER A 47 -0.09 7.13 0.16
N PHE A 48 1.06 7.78 0.06
CA PHE A 48 1.74 8.45 1.17
C PHE A 48 2.31 9.79 0.72
N TRP A 49 1.99 10.86 1.45
CA TRP A 49 2.46 12.23 1.19
C TRP A 49 3.46 12.66 2.25
N GLU A 50 4.57 13.29 1.83
CA GLU A 50 5.58 13.81 2.76
C GLU A 50 5.02 14.93 3.64
N ASN A 51 4.04 15.70 3.14
CA ASN A 51 3.36 16.71 3.94
C ASN A 51 2.57 16.05 5.08
N GLN A 52 3.05 16.21 6.31
CA GLN A 52 2.47 15.65 7.54
C GLN A 52 2.38 14.11 7.57
N ASN A 53 3.18 13.41 6.74
CA ASN A 53 3.16 11.95 6.66
C ASN A 53 1.74 11.38 6.46
N LEU A 54 0.93 12.07 5.66
CA LEU A 54 -0.45 11.66 5.40
C LEU A 54 -0.45 10.38 4.56
N TYR A 55 -1.45 9.53 4.78
CA TYR A 55 -1.63 8.32 3.99
C TYR A 55 -3.10 8.03 3.70
N VAL A 56 -3.31 7.25 2.64
CA VAL A 56 -4.58 6.60 2.29
C VAL A 56 -4.28 5.19 1.82
N ALA A 57 -5.03 4.21 2.30
CA ALA A 57 -5.00 2.82 1.84
C ALA A 57 -6.42 2.35 1.56
N GLU A 58 -6.63 1.66 0.44
CA GLU A 58 -7.96 1.22 -0.01
C GLU A 58 -7.88 -0.15 -0.70
N ILE A 59 -8.91 -0.99 -0.47
CA ILE A 59 -9.11 -2.25 -1.18
C ILE A 59 -10.55 -2.33 -1.70
N LEU A 60 -10.68 -2.53 -3.00
CA LEU A 60 -11.91 -2.82 -3.71
C LEU A 60 -11.96 -4.31 -4.06
N ASN A 61 -13.05 -5.00 -3.72
CA ASN A 61 -13.29 -6.37 -4.18
C ASN A 61 -14.00 -6.34 -5.55
N ILE A 62 -13.38 -6.96 -6.56
CA ILE A 62 -13.84 -6.90 -7.96
C ILE A 62 -15.21 -7.58 -8.12
N ALA A 63 -15.38 -8.76 -7.52
CA ALA A 63 -16.60 -9.56 -7.69
C ALA A 63 -17.86 -8.84 -7.16
N SER A 64 -17.73 -8.13 -6.03
CA SER A 64 -18.84 -7.40 -5.41
C SER A 64 -18.93 -5.94 -5.84
N GLY A 65 -17.87 -5.38 -6.42
CA GLY A 65 -17.75 -3.95 -6.75
C GLY A 65 -17.76 -3.04 -5.51
N LYS A 66 -17.42 -3.56 -4.32
CA LYS A 66 -17.46 -2.81 -3.06
C LYS A 66 -16.07 -2.58 -2.49
N THR A 67 -15.87 -1.39 -1.92
CA THR A 67 -14.71 -1.11 -1.06
C THR A 67 -14.88 -1.90 0.23
N ILE A 68 -13.94 -2.82 0.50
CA ILE A 68 -13.95 -3.70 1.68
C ILE A 68 -12.98 -3.22 2.77
N TYR A 69 -12.08 -2.30 2.42
CA TYR A 69 -11.17 -1.67 3.37
C TYR A 69 -10.85 -0.25 2.90
N THR A 70 -10.89 0.69 3.84
CA THR A 70 -10.38 2.04 3.65
C THR A 70 -9.79 2.54 4.98
N GLN A 71 -8.59 3.11 4.92
CA GLN A 71 -7.96 3.74 6.07
C GLN A 71 -7.17 4.96 5.60
N SER A 72 -7.27 6.05 6.34
CA SER A 72 -6.49 7.26 6.09
C SER A 72 -6.15 7.96 7.40
N GLY A 73 -5.13 8.80 7.37
CA GLY A 73 -4.69 9.55 8.54
C GLY A 73 -3.25 10.04 8.41
N MET A 74 -2.62 10.24 9.57
CA MET A 74 -1.20 10.58 9.67
C MET A 74 -0.42 9.39 10.19
N TYR A 75 0.70 9.08 9.55
CA TYR A 75 1.66 8.11 10.04
C TYR A 75 2.65 8.79 11.00
N ASN A 76 2.64 8.36 12.26
CA ASN A 76 3.46 8.94 13.32
C ASN A 76 4.87 8.31 13.43
N GLY A 77 5.17 7.28 12.64
CA GLY A 77 6.46 6.58 12.66
C GLY A 77 6.72 5.71 13.91
N SER A 78 5.70 5.39 14.73
CA SER A 78 5.90 4.60 15.95
C SER A 78 6.03 3.08 15.72
N SER A 79 5.78 2.60 14.50
CA SER A 79 5.88 1.20 14.10
C SER A 79 6.62 1.09 12.75
N SER A 80 6.84 -0.12 12.24
CA SER A 80 7.25 -0.29 10.84
C SER A 80 6.03 -0.11 9.90
N PHE A 81 6.26 0.17 8.61
CA PHE A 81 5.18 0.22 7.62
C PHE A 81 4.49 -1.15 7.45
N LYS A 82 5.25 -2.24 7.56
CA LYS A 82 4.71 -3.61 7.56
C LYS A 82 3.70 -3.81 8.69
N ASP A 83 4.03 -3.40 9.90
CA ASP A 83 3.14 -3.55 11.05
C ASP A 83 1.94 -2.59 10.93
N PHE A 84 2.19 -1.36 10.50
CA PHE A 84 1.17 -0.33 10.34
C PHE A 84 0.10 -0.71 9.31
N PHE A 85 0.51 -1.28 8.17
CA PHE A 85 -0.37 -1.73 7.10
C PHE A 85 -0.71 -3.24 7.18
N SER A 86 -0.50 -3.88 8.33
CA SER A 86 -0.69 -5.33 8.48
C SER A 86 -2.11 -5.82 8.17
N VAL A 87 -3.15 -5.04 8.52
CA VAL A 87 -4.55 -5.38 8.17
C VAL A 87 -4.77 -5.34 6.66
N PHE A 88 -4.27 -4.30 5.99
CA PHE A 88 -4.33 -4.18 4.53
C PHE A 88 -3.63 -5.36 3.85
N LEU A 89 -2.40 -5.67 4.28
CA LEU A 89 -1.62 -6.80 3.75
C LEU A 89 -2.29 -8.15 4.04
N GLY A 90 -2.91 -8.30 5.22
CA GLY A 90 -3.63 -9.51 5.62
C GLY A 90 -4.85 -9.79 4.74
N ILE A 91 -5.60 -8.75 4.36
CA ILE A 91 -6.75 -8.90 3.44
C ILE A 91 -6.28 -9.34 2.05
N LEU A 92 -5.14 -8.83 1.58
CA LEU A 92 -4.55 -9.18 0.29
C LEU A 92 -3.74 -10.50 0.33
N GLU A 93 -3.61 -11.13 1.50
CA GLU A 93 -2.80 -12.32 1.74
C GLU A 93 -1.31 -12.16 1.37
N ILE A 94 -0.77 -10.94 1.42
CA ILE A 94 0.63 -10.63 1.11
C ILE A 94 1.49 -10.77 2.37
N GLN A 95 2.52 -11.62 2.30
CA GLN A 95 3.45 -11.88 3.41
C GLN A 95 4.81 -11.20 3.13
N ILE A 96 5.07 -10.09 3.82
CA ILE A 96 6.39 -9.43 3.80
C ILE A 96 7.22 -10.00 4.96
N SER A 97 8.43 -10.51 4.69
CA SER A 97 9.39 -10.97 5.72
C SER A 97 10.02 -9.80 6.46
#